data_AF-G7VEF8-F1
#
_entry.id   AF-G7VEF8-F1
#
_cell.length_a   1.000
_cell.length_b   1.000
_cell.length_c   1.000
_cell.angle_alpha   90.00
_cell.angle_beta   90.00
_cell.angle_gamma   90.00
#
_symmetry.space_group_name_H-M   'P 1'
#
loop_
_entity.id
_entity.type
_entity.pdbx_description
1 polymer ?
#
loop_
_entity_poly.entity_id
_entity_poly.type
_entity_poly.pdbx_seq_one_letter_code
_entity_poly.pdbx_strand_id
1 'polypeptide(L)' 'MFRVMVNRERGRILVTGKDRDLRLLDEGWELVYESFDWEDAFEYAMEIADDEIVEWYYDEEVKKKFVKGLSIAA' A
#
# COMPACT_ATOMS: atom_id res chain seq x y z
N MET A 1 -9.05 0.97 -3.96
CA MET A 1 -7.85 0.73 -4.76
C MET A 1 -6.67 1.03 -3.87
N PHE A 2 -5.73 0.12 -3.76
CA PHE A 2 -4.46 0.26 -3.08
C PHE A 2 -3.36 0.45 -4.10
N ARG A 3 -2.36 1.22 -3.72
CA ARG A 3 -1.26 1.66 -4.58
C ARG A 3 0.04 1.44 -3.86
N VAL A 4 1.05 1.03 -4.60
CA VAL A 4 2.42 0.92 -4.12
C VAL A 4 3.21 2.04 -4.77
N MET A 5 3.76 2.91 -3.93
CA MET A 5 4.57 4.04 -4.36
C MET A 5 5.97 3.92 -3.79
N VAL A 6 6.98 4.22 -4.60
CA VAL A 6 8.38 4.09 -4.22
C VAL A 6 9.04 5.45 -4.23
N ASN A 7 9.82 5.74 -3.20
CA ASN A 7 10.76 6.84 -3.18
C ASN A 7 12.17 6.29 -2.99
N ARG A 8 12.88 6.15 -4.11
CA ARG A 8 14.25 5.59 -4.12
C ARG A 8 15.26 6.49 -3.43
N GLU A 9 15.09 7.81 -3.53
CA GLU A 9 15.97 8.77 -2.85
C GLU A 9 15.91 8.64 -1.32
N ARG A 10 14.74 8.27 -0.80
CA ARG A 10 14.50 8.10 0.64
C ARG A 10 14.57 6.64 1.11
N GLY A 11 14.74 5.68 0.19
CA GLY A 11 14.73 4.25 0.49
C GLY A 11 13.40 3.79 1.12
N ARG A 12 12.27 4.25 0.58
CA ARG A 12 10.94 4.01 1.16
C ARG A 12 9.94 3.50 0.12
N ILE A 13 9.05 2.65 0.58
CA ILE A 13 7.91 2.14 -0.19
C ILE A 13 6.66 2.39 0.65
N LEU A 14 5.62 2.96 0.05
CA LEU A 14 4.33 3.22 0.69
C LEU A 14 3.24 2.41 0.02
N VAL A 15 2.53 1.61 0.81
CA VAL A 15 1.28 0.95 0.42
C VAL A 15 0.12 1.76 0.97
N THR A 16 -0.69 2.34 0.08
CA THR A 16 -1.82 3.20 0.50
C THR A 16 -3.03 3.08 -0.41
N GLY A 17 -4.22 3.07 0.20
CA GLY A 17 -5.49 3.22 -0.50
C GLY A 17 -6.06 4.63 -0.46
N LYS A 18 -5.32 5.59 0.13
CA LYS A 18 -5.82 6.94 0.37
C LYS A 18 -5.47 7.86 -0.81
N ASP A 19 -6.48 8.42 -1.45
CA ASP A 19 -6.28 9.33 -2.59
C ASP A 19 -5.49 10.60 -2.25
N ARG A 20 -5.50 11.02 -0.97
CA ARG A 20 -4.69 12.16 -0.50
C ARG A 20 -3.19 11.95 -0.69
N ASP A 21 -2.74 10.70 -0.76
CA ASP A 21 -1.32 10.36 -0.90
C ASP A 21 -0.86 10.42 -2.36
N LEU A 22 -1.77 10.60 -3.33
CA LEU A 22 -1.41 10.83 -4.73
C LEU A 22 -0.57 12.09 -4.93
N ARG A 23 -0.67 13.08 -4.03
CA ARG A 23 0.19 14.26 -4.02
C ARG A 23 1.69 13.92 -3.91
N LEU A 24 2.02 12.74 -3.37
CA LEU A 24 3.40 12.30 -3.24
C LEU A 24 4.05 12.06 -4.61
N LEU A 25 3.26 11.82 -5.66
CA LEU A 25 3.77 11.72 -7.03
C LEU A 25 4.43 13.02 -7.48
N ASP A 26 3.91 14.17 -7.04
CA ASP A 26 4.50 15.48 -7.30
C ASP A 26 5.74 15.76 -6.43
N GLU A 27 5.97 14.94 -5.38
CA GLU A 27 7.07 15.06 -4.42
C GLU A 27 8.18 14.01 -4.67
N GLY A 28 8.24 13.45 -5.88
CA GLY A 28 9.29 12.50 -6.29
C GLY A 28 9.04 11.05 -5.88
N TRP A 29 7.80 10.68 -5.58
CA TRP A 29 7.40 9.28 -5.48
C TRP A 29 6.94 8.75 -6.83
N GLU A 30 7.18 7.47 -7.08
CA GLU A 30 6.80 6.79 -8.31
C GLU A 30 5.74 5.73 -8.00
N LEU A 31 4.61 5.77 -8.71
CA LEU A 31 3.61 4.69 -8.67
C LEU A 31 4.13 3.48 -9.45
N VAL A 32 4.28 2.34 -8.77
CA VAL A 32 4.83 1.12 -9.39
C VAL A 32 3.79 0.00 -9.52
N TYR A 33 2.72 0.03 -8.71
CA TYR A 33 1.68 -1.00 -8.73
C TYR A 33 0.35 -0.47 -8.18
N GLU A 34 -0.75 -1.02 -8.70
CA GLU A 34 -2.11 -0.77 -8.21
C GLU A 34 -2.88 -2.10 -8.13
N SER A 35 -3.64 -2.29 -7.05
CA SER A 35 -4.56 -3.41 -6.90
C SER A 35 -5.83 -3.01 -6.16
N PHE A 36 -6.94 -3.69 -6.43
CA PHE A 36 -8.15 -3.53 -5.61
C PHE A 36 -8.01 -4.17 -4.23
N ASP A 37 -7.03 -5.05 -4.07
CA ASP A 37 -6.75 -5.82 -2.88
C ASP A 37 -5.47 -5.30 -2.18
N TRP A 38 -5.56 -5.01 -0.88
CA TRP A 38 -4.43 -4.52 -0.08
C TRP A 38 -3.34 -5.57 0.13
N GLU A 39 -3.71 -6.84 0.23
CA GLU A 39 -2.81 -7.98 0.45
C GLU A 39 -1.93 -8.15 -0.78
N ASP A 40 -2.52 -8.12 -1.99
CA ASP A 40 -1.77 -8.13 -3.26
C ASP A 40 -0.80 -6.94 -3.35
N ALA A 41 -1.25 -5.73 -2.98
CA ALA A 41 -0.40 -4.54 -3.01
C ALA A 41 0.74 -4.61 -1.99
N PHE A 42 0.49 -5.19 -0.81
CA PHE A 42 1.49 -5.38 0.23
C PHE A 42 2.50 -6.46 -0.16
N GLU A 43 2.05 -7.59 -0.70
CA GLU A 43 2.92 -8.65 -1.21
C GLU A 43 3.84 -8.11 -2.30
N TYR A 44 3.30 -7.37 -3.27
CA TYR A 44 4.12 -6.71 -4.29
C TYR A 44 5.17 -5.77 -3.68
N ALA A 45 4.78 -4.95 -2.70
CA ALA A 45 5.71 -4.05 -2.01
C ALA A 45 6.85 -4.81 -1.30
N MET A 46 6.54 -5.96 -0.69
CA MET A 46 7.52 -6.82 -0.05
C MET A 46 8.44 -7.53 -1.05
N GLU A 47 7.93 -7.88 -2.25
CA GLU A 47 8.73 -8.51 -3.31
C GLU A 47 9.77 -7.57 -3.91
N ILE A 48 9.45 -6.27 -4.02
CA ILE A 48 10.34 -5.28 -4.60
C ILE A 48 11.26 -4.61 -3.57
N ALA A 49 10.96 -4.75 -2.29
CA ALA A 49 11.78 -4.21 -1.21
C ALA A 49 13.05 -5.05 -1.06
N ASP A 50 14.20 -4.39 -1.10
CA ASP A 50 15.49 -5.02 -0.77
C ASP A 50 15.95 -4.52 0.61
N ASP A 51 16.40 -3.27 0.66
CA ASP A 51 16.80 -2.57 1.91
C ASP A 51 15.80 -1.45 2.29
N GLU A 52 14.78 -1.22 1.47
CA GLU A 52 13.80 -0.16 1.67
C GLU A 52 12.83 -0.42 2.83
N ILE A 53 12.39 0.65 3.47
CA ILE A 53 11.35 0.58 4.51
C ILE A 53 9.97 0.56 3.84
N VAL A 54 9.21 -0.51 4.06
CA VAL A 54 7.80 -0.62 3.66
C VAL A 54 6.90 -0.01 4.73
N GLU A 55 6.18 1.05 4.36
CA GLU A 55 5.24 1.79 5.21
C GLU A 55 3.79 1.53 4.76
N TRP A 56 2.87 1.37 5.71
CA TRP A 56 1.43 1.27 5.45
C TRP A 56 0.62 1.90 6.57
N TYR A 57 -0.65 2.20 6.30
CA TYR A 57 -1.58 2.65 7.33
C TYR A 57 -2.24 1.46 8.03
N TYR A 58 -2.07 1.38 9.35
CA TYR A 58 -2.68 0.32 10.17
C TYR A 58 -4.21 0.18 9.96
N ASP A 59 -4.92 1.29 9.75
CA ASP A 59 -6.37 1.26 9.55
C ASP A 59 -6.78 0.58 8.23
N GLU A 60 -5.89 0.54 7.24
CA GLU A 60 -6.14 -0.13 5.96
C GLU A 60 -5.95 -1.65 6.07
N GLU A 61 -4.94 -2.08 6.81
CA GLU A 61 -4.73 -3.49 7.13
C GLU A 61 -5.89 -4.06 7.97
N VAL A 62 -6.33 -3.32 9.00
CA VAL A 62 -7.36 -3.79 9.93
C VAL A 62 -8.77 -3.72 9.34
N LYS A 63 -9.12 -2.67 8.60
CA LYS A 63 -10.45 -2.59 7.96
C LYS A 63 -10.69 -3.75 7.00
N LYS A 64 -9.67 -4.26 6.33
CA LYS A 64 -9.80 -5.43 5.46
C LYS A 64 -10.09 -6.72 6.26
N LYS A 65 -9.42 -6.91 7.40
CA LYS A 65 -9.66 -8.05 8.31
C LYS A 65 -11.10 -8.05 8.85
N PHE A 66 -11.65 -6.87 9.18
CA PHE A 66 -13.03 -6.74 9.63
C PHE A 66 -14.08 -7.00 8.53
N VAL A 67 -13.82 -6.55 7.28
CA VAL A 67 -14.71 -6.85 6.15
C VAL A 67 -14.70 -8.35 5.80
N LYS A 68 -13.52 -9.00 5.80
CA LYS A 68 -13.43 -10.47 5.63
C LYS A 68 -14.20 -11.21 6.73
N GLY A 69 -14.16 -10.75 7.99
CA GLY A 69 -14.88 -11.37 9.12
C GLY A 69 -16.40 -11.24 9.07
N LEU A 70 -16.94 -10.16 8.51
CA LEU A 70 -18.39 -9.97 8.33
C LEU A 70 -18.95 -10.80 7.16
N SER A 71 -18.16 -11.08 6.12
CA SER A 71 -18.59 -11.92 4.99
C SER A 71 -18.72 -13.40 5.30
N ILE A 72 -18.17 -13.90 6.41
CA ILE A 72 -18.29 -15.33 6.81
C ILE A 72 -19.52 -15.58 7.69
N ALA A 73 -20.32 -14.54 8.00
CA ALA A 73 -21.44 -14.60 8.93
C ALA A 73 -22.82 -14.35 8.29
N ALA A 74 -22.94 -14.46 6.96
CA ALA A 74 -24.20 -14.29 6.22
C ALA A 74 -24.68 -15.60 5.59
#